data_AF-A0A952G1W0-F1
#
_entry.id   AF-A0A952G1W0-F1
#
_cell.length_a   1.000
_cell.length_b   1.000
_cell.length_c   1.000
_cell.angle_alpha   90.00
_cell.angle_beta   90.00
_cell.angle_gamma   90.00
#
_symmetry.space_group_name_H-M   'P 1'
#
loop_
_entity.id
_entity.type
_entity.pdbx_description
1 polymer ?
#
loop_
_entity_poly.entity_id
_entity_poly.type
_entity_poly.pdbx_seq_one_letter_code
_entity_poly.pdbx_strand_id
1 'polypeptide(L)' 'ETFNVRGVPFVVIDRKVAVSGAQGTANFVKALMTAEPNPVTDGDVCGIDGCDPA' A
#
# COMPACT_ATOMS: atom_id res chain seq x y z
N GLU A 1 -2.87 0.28 -12.22
CA GLU A 1 -4.28 -0.09 -11.92
C GLU A 1 -5.14 1.16 -11.95
N THR A 2 -6.38 1.04 -12.39
CA THR A 2 -7.31 2.17 -12.50
C THR A 2 -8.45 1.96 -11.50
N PHE A 3 -8.64 2.89 -10.57
CA PHE A 3 -9.58 2.75 -9.44
C PHE A 3 -11.05 3.13 -9.75
N ASN A 4 -11.38 3.46 -11.01
CA ASN A 4 -12.73 3.85 -11.47
C ASN A 4 -13.44 4.87 -10.53
N VAL A 5 -12.68 5.87 -10.07
CA VAL A 5 -13.16 6.89 -9.13
C VAL A 5 -14.11 7.86 -9.85
N ARG A 6 -15.28 8.12 -9.26
CA ARG A 6 -16.31 9.02 -9.82
C ARG A 6 -16.60 10.26 -8.95
N GLY A 7 -15.88 10.42 -7.84
CA GLY A 7 -16.08 11.54 -6.91
C GLY A 7 -14.86 11.76 -6.03
N VAL A 8 -14.68 13.00 -5.55
CA VAL A 8 -13.51 13.44 -4.76
C VAL A 8 -13.95 14.14 -3.46
N PRO A 9 -13.14 14.12 -2.38
CA PRO A 9 -11.82 13.47 -2.28
C PRO A 9 -11.92 11.94 -2.25
N PHE A 10 -10.93 11.25 -2.80
CA PHE A 10 -10.81 9.79 -2.79
C PHE A 10 -9.35 9.44 -2.50
N VAL A 11 -9.12 8.66 -1.45
CA VAL A 11 -7.78 8.34 -0.95
C VAL A 11 -7.55 6.84 -1.09
N VAL A 12 -6.43 6.46 -1.69
CA VAL A 12 -5.98 5.06 -1.79
C VAL A 12 -4.73 4.89 -0.95
N ILE A 13 -4.72 3.90 -0.07
CA ILE A 13 -3.63 3.60 0.86
C ILE A 13 -3.04 2.24 0.49
N ASP A 14 -1.73 2.22 0.24
CA ASP A 14 -0.94 1.04 -0.19
C ASP A 14 -1.53 0.27 -1.39
N ARG A 15 -2.36 0.93 -2.21
CA ARG A 15 -3.16 0.29 -3.29
C ARG A 15 -4.08 -0.86 -2.81
N LYS A 16 -4.30 -1.02 -1.50
CA LYS A 16 -5.11 -2.09 -0.91
C LYS A 16 -6.43 -1.59 -0.34
N VAL A 17 -6.41 -0.42 0.29
CA VAL A 17 -7.57 0.15 0.99
C VAL A 17 -7.93 1.49 0.35
N ALA A 18 -9.22 1.74 0.15
CA ALA A 18 -9.72 2.99 -0.39
C ALA A 18 -10.72 3.66 0.57
N VAL A 19 -10.62 4.98 0.69
CA VAL A 19 -11.51 5.83 1.50
C VAL A 19 -12.09 6.92 0.59
N SER A 20 -13.42 6.96 0.48
CA SER A 20 -14.14 7.92 -0.37
C SER A 20 -14.84 9.00 0.45
N GLY A 21 -14.72 10.25 -0.01
CA GLY A 21 -15.27 11.43 0.64
C GLY A 21 -14.44 11.92 1.84
N ALA A 22 -14.87 13.04 2.40
CA ALA A 22 -14.26 13.63 3.60
C ALA A 22 -14.71 12.87 4.87
N GLN A 23 -14.20 11.65 5.03
CA GLN A 23 -14.51 10.80 6.17
C GLN A 23 -13.93 11.34 7.49
N GLY A 24 -14.51 10.92 8.61
CA GLY A 24 -13.97 11.22 9.93
C GLY A 24 -12.60 10.58 10.17
N THR A 25 -11.81 11.17 11.06
CA THR A 25 -10.42 10.75 11.33
C THR A 25 -10.31 9.28 11.76
N ALA A 26 -11.27 8.77 12.54
CA ALA A 26 -11.31 7.36 12.95
C ALA A 26 -11.33 6.38 11.76
N ASN A 27 -11.99 6.74 10.66
CA ASN A 27 -12.04 5.90 9.46
C ASN A 27 -10.70 5.87 8.75
N PHE A 28 -10.00 7.01 8.68
CA PHE A 28 -8.65 7.08 8.12
C PHE A 28 -7.63 6.31 8.97
N VAL A 29 -7.69 6.42 10.30
CA VAL A 29 -6.81 5.66 11.21
C VAL A 29 -7.02 4.16 11.03
N LYS A 30 -8.28 3.70 10.98
CA LYS A 30 -8.59 2.30 10.71
C LYS A 30 -8.06 1.85 9.34
N ALA A 31 -8.22 2.68 8.31
CA ALA A 31 -7.73 2.36 6.97
C ALA A 31 -6.20 2.23 6.92
N LEU A 32 -5.47 3.09 7.64
CA LEU A 32 -4.01 3.01 7.78
C LEU A 32 -3.58 1.70 8.46
N MET A 33 -4.19 1.35 9.59
CA MET A 33 -3.89 0.09 10.29
C MET A 33 -4.22 -1.14 9.43
N THR A 34 -5.24 -1.07 8.58
CA THR A 34 -5.62 -2.17 7.69
C THR A 34 -4.65 -2.30 6.51
N ALA A 35 -4.09 -1.18 6.05
CA ALA A 35 -3.17 -1.13 4.93
C ALA A 35 -1.71 -1.41 5.33
N GLU A 36 -1.46 -1.92 6.54
CA GLU A 36 -0.10 -2.25 6.97
C GLU A 36 0.63 -3.08 5.89
N PRO A 37 1.84 -2.65 5.50
CA PRO A 37 2.57 -3.31 4.43
C PRO A 37 2.94 -4.72 4.88
N ASN A 38 2.72 -5.69 3.99
CA ASN A 38 3.35 -6.98 4.17
C ASN A 38 4.86 -6.78 4.03
N PRO A 39 5.69 -7.50 4.80
CA PRO A 39 7.13 -7.46 4.60
C PRO A 39 7.43 -7.81 3.14
N VAL A 40 8.21 -6.95 2.49
CA VAL A 40 8.74 -7.26 1.16
C VAL A 40 9.67 -8.44 1.37
N THR A 41 9.32 -9.59 0.81
CA THR A 41 10.25 -10.72 0.78
C THR A 41 11.35 -10.35 -0.20
N ASP A 42 12.58 -10.28 0.29
CA ASP A 42 13.74 -10.27 -0.59
C ASP A 42 13.67 -11.56 -1.42
N GLY A 43 13.34 -11.43 -2.71
CA GLY A 43 13.48 -12.53 -3.66
C GLY A 43 14.97 -12.85 -3.84
N ASP A 44 15.32 -13.61 -4.89
CA ASP A 44 16.73 -13.76 -5.27
C ASP A 44 17.27 -12.39 -5.75
N VAL A 45 17.70 -11.59 -4.79
CA VAL A 45 18.30 -10.27 -4.98
C VAL A 45 19.77 -10.39 -4.63
N CYS A 46 20.61 -9.91 -5.53
CA CYS A 46 22.03 -9.84 -5.27
C CYS A 46 22.27 -8.75 -4.23
N GLY A 47 22.99 -9.09 -3.16
CA GLY A 47 23.39 -8.14 -2.14
C GLY A 47 24.42 -7.15 -2.68
N ILE A 48 24.83 -6.22 -1.83
CA ILE A 48 25.95 -5.30 -2.14
C ILE A 48 27.25 -6.05 -2.48
N ASP A 49 27.40 -7.26 -1.93
CA ASP A 49 28.55 -8.15 -2.13
C ASP A 49 28.42 -9.04 -3.37
N GLY A 50 27.35 -8.87 -4.17
CA GLY A 50 27.07 -9.67 -5.36
C GLY A 50 26.07 -10.80 -5.10
N CYS A 51 25.83 -11.60 -6.14
CA CYS A 51 25.01 -12.80 -6.07
C CYS A 51 25.92 -14.00 -5.75
N ASP A 52 25.43 -14.97 -4.97
CA ASP A 52 26.16 -16.22 -4.72
C ASP A 52 26.33 -16.98 -6.07
N PRO A 53 27.55 -17.36 -6.49
CA PRO A 53 27.71 -18.17 -7.69
C PRO A 53 27.07 -19.54 -7.45
N ALA A 54 26.09 -19.88 -8.30
CA ALA A 54 25.36 -21.14 -8.32
C ALA A 54 26.26 -22.38 -8.48
#